data_AF-A0A9P9TC88-F1
#
_entry.id   AF-A0A9P9TC88-F1
#
_cell.length_a   1.000
_cell.length_b   1.000
_cell.length_c   1.000
_cell.angle_alpha   90.00
_cell.angle_beta   90.00
_cell.angle_gamma   90.00
#
_symmetry.space_group_name_H-M   'P 1'
#
loop_
_entity.id
_entity.type
_entity.pdbx_description
1 polymer ?
#
loop_
_entity_poly.entity_id
_entity_poly.type
_entity_poly.pdbx_seq_one_letter_code
_entity_poly.pdbx_strand_id
1 'polypeptide(L)'
;MARIIALVAVLTHSLVSATTTFSPNCTLPNVSTSFVASPNTRGTLDILWSGLFTIFICIWTVQHLNVPEQRDGRDPGWQGDVKWAWKAFWTKFKWMLYTLILPEVLLGKALADRDSAKQAVFFSKTLEVTNGTPLSDEEESNWTLTHAYYANMGGFAFRTSTPRPNRKGYQLQHITADDLLRLRAEGNMARLPDITEHEIKDKSKGDFIVKATAVIQVSWLVIQVIVRATRSLPVSQLEITACAFAACTFLTYGIWWSKPQAVTSCTMIELEGTNIEAEATIRNGWKHADSTIWYLWPWVKKYHSGPRRRDMPIRNDFLLADADYGLYLIGLTTGCIILGAVHCGAWHLHFPTRAELLIWRYISVASCAILPVTFGHLLIVDTCSKRGSDQYWLHAYLHVGMIVLYIGCRLYLLFESIYSLLYLPPGAYITTWASNIPHIG
;
A
#
# COMPACT_ATOMS: atom_id res chain seq x y z
N MET A 1 12.70 39.03 29.85
CA MET A 1 11.93 39.20 28.60
C MET A 1 12.58 40.16 27.60
N ALA A 2 12.90 41.41 27.97
CA ALA A 2 13.48 42.40 27.04
C ALA A 2 14.80 41.98 26.35
N ARG A 3 15.67 41.22 27.03
CA ARG A 3 16.93 40.71 26.44
C ARG A 3 16.74 39.60 25.41
N ILE A 4 15.66 38.82 25.50
CA ILE A 4 15.33 37.75 24.55
C ILE A 4 14.73 38.36 23.28
N ILE A 5 13.89 39.38 23.43
CA ILE A 5 13.30 40.13 22.30
C ILE A 5 14.40 40.87 21.53
N ALA A 6 15.39 41.46 22.20
CA ALA A 6 16.55 42.07 21.56
C ALA A 6 17.43 41.04 20.81
N LEU A 7 17.63 39.83 21.37
CA LEU A 7 18.40 38.77 20.70
C LEU A 7 17.67 38.26 19.45
N VAL A 8 16.34 38.10 19.51
CA VAL A 8 15.51 37.72 18.36
C VAL A 8 15.49 38.83 17.31
N ALA A 9 15.42 40.11 17.71
CA ALA A 9 15.46 41.24 16.79
C ALA A 9 16.83 41.44 16.10
N VAL A 10 17.93 41.16 16.82
CA VAL A 10 19.29 41.19 16.24
C VAL A 10 19.50 40.00 15.30
N LEU A 11 18.97 38.81 15.62
CA LEU A 11 18.98 37.65 14.73
C LEU A 11 18.10 37.87 13.48
N THR A 12 16.95 38.51 13.60
CA THR A 12 16.09 38.79 12.44
C THR A 12 16.64 39.91 11.55
N HIS A 13 17.31 40.93 12.11
CA HIS A 13 17.97 41.95 11.27
C HIS A 13 19.26 41.47 10.61
N SER A 14 20.03 40.58 11.25
CA SER A 14 21.25 40.02 10.66
C SER A 14 20.99 38.93 9.60
N LEU A 15 19.82 38.27 9.65
CA LEU A 15 19.39 37.32 8.62
C LEU A 15 18.86 37.98 7.33
N VAL A 16 18.65 39.30 7.30
CA VAL A 16 18.01 39.99 6.16
C VAL A 16 19.00 40.64 5.18
N SER A 17 20.30 40.74 5.48
CA SER A 17 21.29 41.36 4.58
C SER A 17 22.46 40.47 4.13
N ALA A 18 22.47 39.17 4.46
CA ALA A 18 23.58 38.27 4.12
C ALA A 18 23.38 37.43 2.85
N THR A 19 22.26 37.55 2.13
CA THR A 19 22.02 36.73 0.92
C THR A 19 22.13 37.60 -0.32
N THR A 20 23.35 37.87 -0.78
CA THR A 20 23.53 38.26 -2.18
C THR A 20 23.31 36.99 -3.02
N THR A 21 22.16 36.89 -3.67
CA THR A 21 21.83 35.76 -4.53
C THR A 21 22.58 35.93 -5.85
N PHE A 22 23.62 35.13 -6.07
CA PHE A 22 24.24 34.99 -7.38
C PHE A 22 23.39 34.04 -8.23
N SER A 23 22.68 34.60 -9.21
CA SER A 23 21.95 33.83 -10.22
C SER A 23 22.82 33.73 -11.47
N PRO A 24 23.36 32.55 -11.83
CA PRO A 24 24.09 32.40 -13.08
C PRO A 24 23.18 32.74 -14.27
N ASN A 25 23.74 33.38 -15.31
CA ASN A 25 23.02 33.65 -16.54
C ASN A 25 23.00 32.37 -17.39
N CYS A 26 21.90 31.63 -17.34
CA CYS A 26 21.78 30.33 -17.97
C CYS A 26 21.08 30.45 -19.33
N THR A 27 21.68 29.88 -20.37
CA THR A 27 21.04 29.76 -21.69
C THR A 27 19.98 28.66 -21.66
N LEU A 28 18.71 29.04 -21.83
CA LEU A 28 17.61 28.10 -22.04
C LEU A 28 17.49 27.75 -23.51
N PRO A 29 17.02 26.54 -23.85
CA PRO A 29 16.79 26.18 -25.24
C PRO A 29 15.66 27.06 -25.82
N ASN A 30 15.88 27.62 -27.01
CA ASN A 30 14.87 28.47 -27.67
C ASN A 30 13.69 27.67 -28.24
N VAL A 31 13.85 26.35 -28.38
CA VAL A 31 12.86 25.40 -28.89
C VAL A 31 12.76 24.20 -27.95
N SER A 32 11.73 23.37 -28.09
CA SER A 32 11.68 22.08 -27.40
C SER A 32 12.90 21.23 -27.79
N THR A 33 13.56 20.66 -26.80
CA THR A 33 14.73 19.78 -26.99
C THR A 33 14.51 18.51 -26.21
N SER A 34 15.06 17.39 -26.70
CA SER A 34 14.90 16.09 -26.04
C SER A 34 15.69 15.97 -24.74
N PHE A 35 16.76 16.76 -24.60
CA PHE A 35 17.68 16.65 -23.48
C PHE A 35 18.29 17.99 -23.10
N VAL A 36 18.21 18.33 -21.82
CA VAL A 36 18.88 19.49 -21.21
C VAL A 36 19.75 18.99 -20.06
N ALA A 37 21.03 19.36 -20.07
CA ALA A 37 21.99 18.97 -19.03
C ALA A 37 21.93 19.92 -17.81
N SER A 38 22.08 19.35 -16.62
CA SER A 38 22.36 20.06 -15.36
C SER A 38 23.89 20.31 -15.23
N PRO A 39 24.40 21.23 -14.36
CA PRO A 39 23.77 21.87 -13.20
C PRO A 39 23.26 23.31 -13.40
N ASN A 40 23.56 23.96 -14.53
CA ASN A 40 23.22 25.38 -14.70
C ASN A 40 21.70 25.62 -14.76
N THR A 41 20.95 24.64 -15.27
CA THR A 41 19.48 24.64 -15.32
C THR A 41 18.96 23.34 -14.72
N ARG A 42 17.65 23.27 -14.49
CA ARG A 42 16.99 22.01 -14.18
C ARG A 42 17.17 21.08 -15.38
N GLY A 43 17.82 19.94 -15.21
CA GLY A 43 18.10 19.00 -16.30
C GLY A 43 16.96 18.02 -16.56
N THR A 44 16.94 17.41 -17.73
CA THR A 44 15.98 16.34 -18.07
C THR A 44 16.15 15.13 -17.13
N LEU A 45 17.38 14.76 -16.79
CA LEU A 45 17.64 13.66 -15.86
C LEU A 45 17.19 13.98 -14.44
N ASP A 46 17.33 15.24 -13.99
CA ASP A 46 16.86 15.65 -12.66
C ASP A 46 15.34 15.46 -12.54
N ILE A 47 14.58 15.81 -13.58
CA ILE A 47 13.12 15.60 -13.64
C ILE A 47 12.79 14.11 -13.66
N LEU A 48 13.48 13.34 -14.51
CA LEU A 48 13.28 11.91 -14.66
C LEU A 48 13.55 11.17 -13.34
N TRP A 49 14.72 11.38 -12.74
CA TRP A 49 15.11 10.70 -11.50
C TRP A 49 14.26 11.13 -10.33
N SER A 50 13.98 12.43 -10.17
CA SER A 50 13.09 12.92 -9.11
C SER A 50 11.70 12.27 -9.19
N GLY A 51 11.12 12.21 -10.39
CA GLY A 51 9.81 11.58 -10.61
C GLY A 51 9.82 10.07 -10.40
N LEU A 52 10.72 9.34 -11.06
CA LEU A 52 10.82 7.88 -10.95
C LEU A 52 11.18 7.42 -9.54
N PHE A 53 12.11 8.11 -8.88
CA PHE A 53 12.50 7.79 -7.52
C PHE A 53 11.36 8.05 -6.53
N THR A 54 10.60 9.13 -6.72
CA THR A 54 9.39 9.38 -5.92
C THR A 54 8.36 8.28 -6.10
N ILE A 55 8.06 7.88 -7.36
CA ILE A 55 7.15 6.76 -7.64
C ILE A 55 7.65 5.49 -6.97
N PHE A 56 8.92 5.12 -7.18
CA PHE A 56 9.56 3.93 -6.62
C PHE A 56 9.46 3.91 -5.09
N ILE A 57 9.84 4.99 -4.43
CA ILE A 57 9.76 5.12 -2.98
C ILE A 57 8.32 4.97 -2.50
N CYS A 58 7.35 5.63 -3.15
CA CYS A 58 5.95 5.53 -2.77
C CYS A 58 5.47 4.08 -2.82
N ILE A 59 5.66 3.41 -3.96
CA ILE A 59 5.19 2.02 -4.13
C ILE A 59 6.00 1.00 -3.32
N TRP A 60 7.24 1.29 -2.95
CA TRP A 60 8.07 0.42 -2.10
C TRP A 60 7.71 0.55 -0.61
N THR A 61 7.51 1.78 -0.13
CA THR A 61 7.31 2.08 1.29
C THR A 61 5.87 1.96 1.75
N VAL A 62 4.89 1.99 0.84
CA VAL A 62 3.48 1.79 1.21
C VAL A 62 3.14 0.35 1.60
N GLN A 63 3.98 -0.62 1.21
CA GLN A 63 3.66 -2.05 1.33
C GLN A 63 3.74 -2.57 2.77
N HIS A 64 2.58 -2.92 3.34
CA HIS A 64 2.46 -3.62 4.62
C HIS A 64 2.13 -5.10 4.37
N LEU A 65 3.10 -5.82 3.81
CA LEU A 65 2.97 -7.24 3.49
C LEU A 65 2.80 -8.09 4.75
N ASN A 66 2.00 -9.14 4.65
CA ASN A 66 1.82 -10.14 5.69
C ASN A 66 3.13 -10.87 5.99
N VAL A 67 3.16 -11.51 7.16
CA VAL A 67 4.34 -12.22 7.65
C VAL A 67 4.71 -13.32 6.65
N PRO A 68 5.95 -13.35 6.16
CA PRO A 68 6.37 -14.33 5.17
C PRO A 68 6.46 -15.72 5.79
N GLU A 69 6.63 -16.70 4.90
CA GLU A 69 6.86 -18.09 5.32
C GLU A 69 8.07 -18.19 6.25
N GLN A 70 7.93 -18.93 7.35
CA GLN A 70 9.00 -19.05 8.35
C GLN A 70 10.01 -20.11 7.94
N ARG A 71 11.31 -19.79 7.99
CA ARG A 71 12.37 -20.74 7.64
C ARG A 71 12.34 -21.97 8.54
N ASP A 72 12.15 -21.78 9.86
CA ASP A 72 11.98 -22.82 10.88
C ASP A 72 12.94 -24.03 10.70
N GLY A 73 14.24 -23.73 10.59
CA GLY A 73 15.32 -24.72 10.41
C GLY A 73 15.51 -25.26 8.99
N ARG A 74 14.77 -24.78 7.99
CA ARG A 74 14.94 -25.18 6.58
C ARG A 74 16.16 -24.54 5.94
N ASP A 75 16.75 -25.27 4.99
CA ASP A 75 17.89 -24.83 4.18
C ASP A 75 19.00 -24.18 5.04
N PRO A 76 19.65 -24.87 6.00
CA PRO A 76 20.69 -24.25 6.82
C PRO A 76 21.92 -23.85 6.00
N GLY A 77 22.67 -22.85 6.48
CA GLY A 77 23.91 -22.37 5.87
C GLY A 77 23.72 -21.23 4.87
N TRP A 78 24.84 -20.68 4.39
CA TRP A 78 24.90 -19.47 3.57
C TRP A 78 24.07 -19.54 2.28
N GLN A 79 24.09 -20.68 1.57
CA GLN A 79 23.28 -20.86 0.36
C GLN A 79 21.78 -20.74 0.66
N GLY A 80 21.36 -21.21 1.82
CA GLY A 80 20.00 -21.04 2.31
C GLY A 80 19.70 -19.58 2.65
N ASP A 81 20.61 -18.88 3.32
CA ASP A 81 20.44 -17.46 3.64
C ASP A 81 20.19 -16.63 2.38
N VAL A 82 21.00 -16.85 1.34
CA VAL A 82 20.85 -16.17 0.04
C VAL A 82 19.52 -16.55 -0.62
N LYS A 83 19.15 -17.83 -0.64
CA LYS A 83 17.88 -18.29 -1.21
C LYS A 83 16.68 -17.64 -0.54
N TRP A 84 16.67 -17.55 0.79
CA TRP A 84 15.58 -16.96 1.56
C TRP A 84 15.54 -15.44 1.44
N ALA A 85 16.69 -14.77 1.44
CA ALA A 85 16.78 -13.33 1.17
C ALA A 85 16.25 -12.99 -0.25
N TRP A 86 16.66 -13.78 -1.25
CA TRP A 86 16.19 -13.62 -2.63
C TRP A 86 14.67 -13.84 -2.75
N LYS A 87 14.14 -14.87 -2.07
CA LYS A 87 12.69 -15.11 -2.01
C LYS A 87 11.94 -13.95 -1.36
N ALA A 88 12.44 -13.40 -0.26
CA ALA A 88 11.84 -12.26 0.42
C ALA A 88 11.85 -11.01 -0.48
N PHE A 89 12.99 -10.72 -1.11
CA PHE A 89 13.13 -9.62 -2.06
C PHE A 89 12.14 -9.75 -3.22
N TRP A 90 12.09 -10.91 -3.88
CA TRP A 90 11.17 -11.12 -5.01
C TRP A 90 9.70 -11.07 -4.62
N THR A 91 9.37 -11.47 -3.39
CA THR A 91 8.00 -11.32 -2.87
C THR A 91 7.64 -9.84 -2.80
N LYS A 92 8.48 -9.01 -2.17
CA LYS A 92 8.26 -7.56 -2.06
C LYS A 92 8.29 -6.87 -3.43
N PHE A 93 9.20 -7.25 -4.31
CA PHE A 93 9.31 -6.70 -5.66
C PHE A 93 8.09 -7.01 -6.54
N LYS A 94 7.53 -8.23 -6.48
CA LYS A 94 6.29 -8.56 -7.20
C LYS A 94 5.12 -7.71 -6.74
N TRP A 95 4.99 -7.51 -5.43
CA TRP A 95 3.97 -6.64 -4.86
C TRP A 95 4.17 -5.16 -5.22
N MET A 96 5.43 -4.71 -5.33
CA MET A 96 5.75 -3.39 -5.86
C MET A 96 5.27 -3.20 -7.30
N LEU A 97 5.55 -4.16 -8.20
CA LEU A 97 5.08 -4.10 -9.58
C LEU A 97 3.56 -4.14 -9.68
N TYR A 98 2.91 -4.92 -8.82
CA TYR A 98 1.46 -4.93 -8.71
C TYR A 98 0.92 -3.54 -8.32
N THR A 99 1.50 -2.90 -7.30
CA THR A 99 1.14 -1.54 -6.86
C THR A 99 1.46 -0.47 -7.90
N LEU A 100 2.43 -0.68 -8.79
CA LEU A 100 2.69 0.25 -9.90
C LEU A 100 1.50 0.33 -10.87
N ILE A 101 0.88 -0.82 -11.17
CA ILE A 101 -0.26 -0.87 -12.10
C ILE A 101 -1.57 -0.55 -11.38
N LEU A 102 -1.78 -1.15 -10.19
CA LEU A 102 -3.02 -1.13 -9.42
C LEU A 102 -2.82 -0.61 -7.98
N PRO A 103 -2.37 0.65 -7.78
CA PRO A 103 -2.15 1.20 -6.44
C PRO A 103 -3.44 1.29 -5.61
N GLU A 104 -4.59 1.50 -6.24
CA GLU A 104 -5.92 1.56 -5.62
C GLU A 104 -6.34 0.26 -4.91
N VAL A 105 -5.85 -0.90 -5.37
CA VAL A 105 -6.14 -2.18 -4.71
C VAL A 105 -5.56 -2.20 -3.30
N LEU A 106 -4.42 -1.53 -3.10
CA LEU A 106 -3.80 -1.41 -1.80
C LEU A 106 -4.63 -0.54 -0.85
N LEU A 107 -5.22 0.55 -1.37
CA LEU A 107 -6.12 1.41 -0.60
C LEU A 107 -7.41 0.67 -0.21
N GLY A 108 -8.02 -0.07 -1.13
CA GLY A 108 -9.15 -0.96 -0.85
C GLY A 108 -8.82 -1.97 0.23
N LYS A 109 -7.67 -2.66 0.09
CA LYS A 109 -7.17 -3.61 1.09
C LYS A 109 -6.95 -2.95 2.44
N ALA A 110 -6.47 -1.70 2.45
CA ALA A 110 -6.19 -1.00 3.69
C ALA A 110 -7.44 -0.70 4.50
N LEU A 111 -8.53 -0.26 3.86
CA LEU A 111 -9.80 -0.05 4.55
C LEU A 111 -10.39 -1.35 5.10
N ALA A 112 -10.37 -2.42 4.30
CA ALA A 112 -10.89 -3.71 4.71
C ALA A 112 -10.08 -4.35 5.86
N ASP A 113 -8.74 -4.23 5.82
CA ASP A 113 -7.87 -4.68 6.92
C ASP A 113 -8.12 -3.89 8.19
N ARG A 114 -8.33 -2.58 8.08
CA ARG A 114 -8.61 -1.73 9.23
C ARG A 114 -9.93 -2.09 9.89
N ASP A 115 -10.94 -2.38 9.07
CA ASP A 115 -12.23 -2.80 9.56
C ASP A 115 -12.15 -4.16 10.26
N SER A 116 -11.54 -5.16 9.63
CA SER A 116 -11.34 -6.50 10.23
C SER A 116 -10.60 -6.40 11.58
N ALA A 117 -9.53 -5.59 11.65
CA ALA A 117 -8.78 -5.40 12.88
C ALA A 117 -9.61 -4.68 13.97
N LYS A 118 -10.45 -3.71 13.60
CA LYS A 118 -11.38 -3.04 14.53
C LYS A 118 -12.47 -3.99 15.03
N GLN A 119 -13.04 -4.80 14.14
CA GLN A 119 -14.03 -5.81 14.50
C GLN A 119 -13.46 -6.81 15.49
N ALA A 120 -12.21 -7.27 15.29
CA ALA A 120 -11.55 -8.17 16.23
C ALA A 120 -11.33 -7.53 17.61
N VAL A 121 -10.92 -6.26 17.68
CA VAL A 121 -10.80 -5.54 18.97
C VAL A 121 -12.16 -5.30 19.62
N PHE A 122 -13.21 -5.06 18.83
CA PHE A 122 -14.56 -4.96 19.37
C PHE A 122 -15.02 -6.31 19.95
N PHE A 123 -14.81 -7.40 19.20
CA PHE A 123 -15.20 -8.75 19.58
C PHE A 123 -14.47 -9.22 20.84
N SER A 124 -13.22 -8.80 21.08
CA SER A 124 -12.53 -9.13 22.33
C SER A 124 -13.23 -8.55 23.57
N LYS A 125 -13.92 -7.41 23.44
CA LYS A 125 -14.66 -6.78 24.56
C LYS A 125 -16.02 -7.41 24.81
N THR A 126 -16.61 -7.99 23.77
CA THR A 126 -17.93 -8.64 23.83
C THR A 126 -17.80 -10.16 23.74
N LEU A 127 -16.64 -10.71 24.13
CA LEU A 127 -16.33 -12.11 23.92
C LEU A 127 -17.21 -12.98 24.83
N GLU A 128 -18.14 -13.71 24.23
CA GLU A 128 -18.91 -14.72 24.95
C GLU A 128 -18.08 -15.99 25.11
N VAL A 129 -17.80 -16.35 26.36
CA VAL A 129 -16.94 -17.48 26.69
C VAL A 129 -17.79 -18.74 26.87
N THR A 130 -17.40 -19.83 26.21
CA THR A 130 -18.10 -21.11 26.31
C THR A 130 -17.46 -22.00 27.37
N ASN A 131 -16.18 -22.30 27.21
CA ASN A 131 -15.41 -23.19 28.08
C ASN A 131 -14.19 -22.51 28.72
N GLY A 132 -13.78 -21.35 28.24
CA GLY A 132 -12.65 -20.59 28.77
C GLY A 132 -12.99 -19.76 30.01
N THR A 133 -12.11 -18.83 30.33
CA THR A 133 -12.37 -17.76 31.30
C THR A 133 -12.56 -16.42 30.58
N PRO A 134 -13.39 -15.50 31.12
CA PRO A 134 -13.45 -14.13 30.61
C PRO A 134 -12.06 -13.49 30.54
N LEU A 135 -11.87 -12.61 29.57
CA LEU A 135 -10.67 -11.79 29.49
C LEU A 135 -10.55 -10.94 30.75
N SER A 136 -9.36 -10.92 31.34
CA SER A 136 -9.06 -9.98 32.41
C SER A 136 -8.99 -8.55 31.88
N ASP A 137 -9.24 -7.56 32.74
CA ASP A 137 -9.14 -6.14 32.37
C ASP A 137 -7.76 -5.77 31.80
N GLU A 138 -6.71 -6.42 32.29
CA GLU A 138 -5.34 -6.26 31.81
C GLU A 138 -5.17 -6.81 30.38
N GLU A 139 -5.68 -8.02 30.11
CA GLU A 139 -5.65 -8.61 28.76
C GLU A 139 -6.45 -7.77 27.76
N GLU A 140 -7.64 -7.31 28.15
CA GLU A 140 -8.47 -6.46 27.28
C GLU A 140 -7.76 -5.14 26.96
N SER A 141 -7.17 -4.50 27.97
CA SER A 141 -6.43 -3.24 27.80
C SER A 141 -5.20 -3.40 26.91
N ASN A 142 -4.47 -4.52 27.06
CA ASN A 142 -3.29 -4.81 26.26
C ASN A 142 -3.63 -5.16 24.80
N TRP A 143 -4.83 -5.67 24.51
CA TRP A 143 -5.25 -6.06 23.16
C TRP A 143 -5.64 -4.86 22.27
N THR A 144 -4.61 -4.18 21.74
CA THR A 144 -4.77 -3.02 20.85
C THR A 144 -5.00 -3.37 19.37
N LEU A 145 -5.37 -2.37 18.56
CA LEU A 145 -5.50 -2.49 17.10
C LEU A 145 -4.22 -3.03 16.43
N THR A 146 -3.05 -2.71 16.96
CA THR A 146 -1.75 -3.20 16.48
C THR A 146 -1.63 -4.72 16.65
N HIS A 147 -2.13 -5.28 17.75
CA HIS A 147 -2.17 -6.74 17.98
C HIS A 147 -3.12 -7.43 17.01
N ALA A 148 -4.31 -6.87 16.79
CA ALA A 148 -5.27 -7.40 15.84
C ALA A 148 -4.70 -7.39 14.40
N TYR A 149 -4.05 -6.30 13.98
CA TYR A 149 -3.33 -6.25 12.70
C TYR A 149 -2.21 -7.29 12.63
N TYR A 150 -1.37 -7.37 13.66
CA TYR A 150 -0.27 -8.33 13.72
C TYR A 150 -0.78 -9.78 13.58
N ALA A 151 -1.83 -10.15 14.31
CA ALA A 151 -2.49 -11.44 14.20
C ALA A 151 -3.02 -11.68 12.78
N ASN A 152 -3.77 -10.74 12.23
CA ASN A 152 -4.38 -10.83 10.90
C ASN A 152 -3.37 -10.92 9.75
N MET A 153 -2.15 -10.41 9.96
CA MET A 153 -1.01 -10.54 9.05
C MET A 153 -0.27 -11.88 9.20
N GLY A 154 -0.65 -12.74 10.14
CA GLY A 154 0.02 -14.01 10.43
C GLY A 154 1.15 -13.88 11.44
N GLY A 155 1.13 -12.83 12.25
CA GLY A 155 2.10 -12.55 13.31
C GLY A 155 2.05 -13.55 14.45
N PHE A 156 0.96 -14.30 14.64
CA PHE A 156 0.89 -15.39 15.61
C PHE A 156 0.79 -16.74 14.90
N ALA A 157 1.45 -17.75 15.47
CA ALA A 157 1.38 -19.12 14.98
C ALA A 157 1.63 -20.15 16.08
N PHE A 158 1.18 -21.39 15.87
CA PHE A 158 1.51 -22.54 16.72
C PHE A 158 1.95 -23.74 15.89
N ARG A 159 2.62 -24.69 16.53
CA ARG A 159 3.04 -25.95 15.87
C ARG A 159 1.92 -26.97 15.93
N THR A 160 1.52 -27.44 14.76
CA THR A 160 0.49 -28.49 14.64
C THR A 160 1.02 -29.85 15.08
N SER A 161 0.13 -30.81 15.23
CA SER A 161 0.48 -32.23 15.43
C SER A 161 1.00 -32.91 14.15
N THR A 162 0.87 -32.24 13.00
CA THR A 162 1.20 -32.83 11.69
C THR A 162 2.69 -32.65 11.37
N PRO A 163 3.45 -33.73 11.12
CA PRO A 163 4.84 -33.62 10.70
C PRO A 163 4.94 -32.98 9.31
N ARG A 164 6.02 -32.23 9.08
CA ARG A 164 6.28 -31.67 7.75
C ARG A 164 6.54 -32.77 6.71
N PRO A 165 6.34 -32.49 5.41
CA PRO A 165 6.64 -33.47 4.35
C PRO A 165 8.09 -33.99 4.37
N ASN A 166 9.04 -33.14 4.78
CA ASN A 166 10.46 -33.49 4.93
C ASN A 166 10.79 -34.17 6.28
N ARG A 167 9.79 -34.41 7.14
CA ARG A 167 9.87 -34.96 8.50
C ARG A 167 10.80 -34.21 9.46
N LYS A 168 11.22 -32.98 9.12
CA LYS A 168 12.04 -32.13 9.98
C LYS A 168 11.13 -31.14 10.72
N GLY A 169 10.55 -31.60 11.82
CA GLY A 169 9.63 -30.83 12.65
C GLY A 169 8.17 -30.91 12.21
N TYR A 170 7.36 -30.07 12.83
CA TYR A 170 5.92 -30.02 12.64
C TYR A 170 5.52 -28.82 11.79
N GLN A 171 4.38 -28.90 11.11
CA GLN A 171 3.86 -27.81 10.29
C GLN A 171 3.43 -26.63 11.17
N LEU A 172 3.72 -25.42 10.73
CA LEU A 172 3.34 -24.18 11.39
C LEU A 172 1.94 -23.73 10.96
N GLN A 173 1.07 -23.38 11.90
CA GLN A 173 -0.24 -22.83 11.60
C GLN A 173 -0.31 -21.36 12.04
N HIS A 174 -0.38 -20.44 11.07
CA HIS A 174 -0.65 -19.03 11.33
C HIS A 174 -2.13 -18.84 11.68
N ILE A 175 -2.38 -18.03 12.70
CA ILE A 175 -3.72 -17.75 13.24
C ILE A 175 -4.06 -16.27 13.10
N THR A 176 -5.32 -15.98 12.82
CA THR A 176 -5.87 -14.62 12.75
C THR A 176 -6.33 -14.14 14.12
N ALA A 177 -6.73 -12.87 14.23
CA ALA A 177 -7.27 -12.34 15.48
C ALA A 177 -8.56 -13.05 15.90
N ASP A 178 -9.47 -13.35 14.96
CA ASP A 178 -10.71 -14.11 15.20
C ASP A 178 -10.40 -15.54 15.68
N ASP A 179 -9.45 -16.24 15.03
CA ASP A 179 -9.01 -17.58 15.47
C ASP A 179 -8.50 -17.55 16.92
N LEU A 180 -7.71 -16.54 17.26
CA LEU A 180 -7.09 -16.39 18.57
C LEU A 180 -8.14 -16.12 19.66
N LEU A 181 -9.12 -15.25 19.38
CA LEU A 181 -10.22 -14.99 20.31
C LEU A 181 -11.13 -16.21 20.50
N ARG A 182 -11.36 -17.01 19.45
CA ARG A 182 -12.10 -18.27 19.56
C ARG A 182 -11.38 -19.32 20.40
N LEU A 183 -10.08 -19.49 20.17
CA LEU A 183 -9.26 -20.38 21.00
C LEU A 183 -9.34 -20.00 22.48
N ARG A 184 -9.37 -18.70 22.79
CA ARG A 184 -9.55 -18.19 24.15
C ARG A 184 -10.95 -18.50 24.69
N ALA A 185 -12.01 -18.23 23.92
CA ALA A 185 -13.40 -18.47 24.33
C ALA A 185 -13.72 -19.97 24.57
N GLU A 186 -13.06 -20.85 23.82
CA GLU A 186 -13.20 -22.31 23.96
C GLU A 186 -12.27 -22.93 25.01
N GLY A 187 -11.47 -22.13 25.73
CA GLY A 187 -10.60 -22.62 26.79
C GLY A 187 -9.36 -23.38 26.30
N ASN A 188 -9.01 -23.25 25.02
CA ASN A 188 -7.76 -23.83 24.48
C ASN A 188 -6.51 -22.99 24.85
N MET A 189 -6.72 -21.80 25.42
CA MET A 189 -5.66 -20.89 25.90
C MET A 189 -6.08 -20.24 27.23
N ALA A 190 -5.18 -20.24 28.23
CA ALA A 190 -5.41 -19.54 29.49
C ALA A 190 -5.37 -18.03 29.38
N ARG A 191 -4.55 -17.48 28.48
CA ARG A 191 -4.41 -16.04 28.27
C ARG A 191 -4.12 -15.68 26.83
N LEU A 192 -4.45 -14.46 26.43
CA LEU A 192 -3.96 -13.91 25.15
C LEU A 192 -2.42 -13.80 25.16
N PRO A 193 -1.76 -13.80 23.99
CA PRO A 193 -0.31 -13.64 23.94
C PRO A 193 0.16 -12.36 24.61
N ASP A 194 1.03 -12.53 25.61
CA ASP A 194 1.64 -11.46 26.39
C ASP A 194 2.80 -10.82 25.62
N ILE A 195 2.46 -10.13 24.54
CA ILE A 195 3.38 -9.35 23.73
C ILE A 195 2.96 -7.89 23.82
N THR A 196 3.91 -6.99 24.01
CA THR A 196 3.60 -5.55 24.10
C THR A 196 3.49 -4.93 22.70
N GLU A 197 2.70 -3.86 22.57
CA GLU A 197 2.64 -3.11 21.31
C GLU A 197 4.02 -2.59 20.89
N HIS A 198 4.85 -2.21 21.86
CA HIS A 198 6.22 -1.75 21.61
C HIS A 198 7.08 -2.87 21.03
N GLU A 199 6.97 -4.11 21.52
CA GLU A 199 7.70 -5.25 20.96
C GLU A 199 7.27 -5.56 19.52
N ILE A 200 5.97 -5.46 19.20
CA ILE A 200 5.50 -5.62 17.82
C ILE A 200 6.07 -4.51 16.93
N LYS A 201 6.07 -3.26 17.39
CA LYS A 201 6.66 -2.13 16.66
C LYS A 201 8.18 -2.27 16.51
N ASP A 202 8.87 -2.85 17.48
CA ASP A 202 10.31 -3.11 17.42
C ASP A 202 10.68 -4.03 16.24
N LYS A 203 9.86 -5.05 15.96
CA LYS A 203 10.00 -5.92 14.80
C LYS A 203 9.86 -5.19 13.46
N SER A 204 9.33 -3.96 13.44
CA SER A 204 9.14 -3.14 12.22
C SER A 204 10.22 -2.07 11.98
N LYS A 205 11.22 -1.95 12.87
CA LYS A 205 12.16 -0.81 12.90
C LYS A 205 13.07 -0.65 11.67
N GLY A 206 13.26 -1.71 10.88
CA GLY A 206 14.15 -1.70 9.71
C GLY A 206 13.83 -0.63 8.65
N ASP A 207 12.59 -0.13 8.61
CA ASP A 207 12.13 0.79 7.56
C ASP A 207 12.07 2.28 7.97
N PHE A 208 12.41 2.67 9.21
CA PHE A 208 12.25 4.07 9.65
C PHE A 208 13.04 5.06 8.79
N ILE A 209 14.32 4.77 8.52
CA ILE A 209 15.18 5.63 7.69
C ILE A 209 14.61 5.75 6.27
N VAL A 210 14.21 4.62 5.67
CA VAL A 210 13.63 4.58 4.33
C VAL A 210 12.35 5.41 4.27
N LYS A 211 11.50 5.35 5.30
CA LYS A 211 10.27 6.16 5.42
C LYS A 211 10.56 7.65 5.59
N ALA A 212 11.52 8.01 6.43
CA ALA A 212 11.90 9.41 6.62
C ALA A 212 12.42 10.02 5.31
N THR A 213 13.30 9.29 4.64
CA THR A 213 13.77 9.64 3.28
C THR A 213 12.61 9.75 2.30
N ALA A 214 11.64 8.83 2.37
CA ALA A 214 10.47 8.85 1.52
C ALA A 214 9.63 10.12 1.69
N VAL A 215 9.34 10.48 2.95
CA VAL A 215 8.54 11.67 3.26
C VAL A 215 9.26 12.93 2.78
N ILE A 216 10.57 13.04 2.97
CA ILE A 216 11.37 14.17 2.49
C ILE A 216 11.28 14.27 0.96
N GLN A 217 11.54 13.17 0.25
CA GLN A 217 11.54 13.15 -1.21
C GLN A 217 10.18 13.47 -1.82
N VAL A 218 9.11 12.91 -1.25
CA VAL A 218 7.75 13.14 -1.75
C VAL A 218 7.33 14.59 -1.47
N SER A 219 7.58 15.09 -0.26
CA SER A 219 7.25 16.47 0.11
C SER A 219 7.97 17.46 -0.78
N TRP A 220 9.25 17.18 -1.06
CA TRP A 220 10.06 17.95 -1.99
C TRP A 220 9.43 18.05 -3.38
N LEU A 221 9.11 16.91 -4.00
CA LEU A 221 8.51 16.89 -5.33
C LEU A 221 7.18 17.65 -5.35
N VAL A 222 6.32 17.43 -4.34
CA VAL A 222 5.03 18.12 -4.23
C VAL A 222 5.22 19.63 -4.11
N ILE A 223 6.18 20.10 -3.30
CA ILE A 223 6.52 21.52 -3.20
C ILE A 223 7.02 22.05 -4.55
N GLN A 224 7.89 21.33 -5.27
CA GLN A 224 8.33 21.74 -6.60
C GLN A 224 7.14 21.91 -7.55
N VAL A 225 6.23 20.93 -7.60
CA VAL A 225 5.04 20.99 -8.47
C VAL A 225 4.16 22.20 -8.13
N ILE A 226 3.90 22.46 -6.84
CA ILE A 226 3.10 23.60 -6.39
C ILE A 226 3.78 24.93 -6.74
N VAL A 227 5.07 25.07 -6.47
CA VAL A 227 5.83 26.30 -6.77
C VAL A 227 5.86 26.57 -8.27
N ARG A 228 5.99 25.53 -9.10
CA ARG A 228 5.95 25.68 -10.56
C ARG A 228 4.57 26.09 -11.04
N ALA A 229 3.52 25.43 -10.55
CA ALA A 229 2.13 25.75 -10.88
C ALA A 229 1.78 27.21 -10.51
N THR A 230 2.15 27.67 -9.31
CA THR A 230 1.89 29.04 -8.85
C THR A 230 2.67 30.11 -9.60
N ARG A 231 3.80 29.75 -10.23
CA ARG A 231 4.61 30.63 -11.09
C ARG A 231 4.25 30.53 -12.58
N SER A 232 3.18 29.81 -12.91
CA SER A 232 2.79 29.52 -14.31
C SER A 232 3.93 28.88 -15.12
N LEU A 233 4.78 28.09 -14.46
CA LEU A 233 5.85 27.32 -15.10
C LEU A 233 5.34 25.92 -15.47
N PRO A 234 5.75 25.38 -16.64
CA PRO A 234 5.38 24.03 -17.05
C PRO A 234 5.79 22.98 -16.01
N VAL A 235 4.86 22.11 -15.64
CA VAL A 235 5.10 20.89 -14.85
C VAL A 235 5.15 19.71 -15.81
N SER A 236 6.02 18.73 -15.57
CA SER A 236 6.05 17.53 -16.40
C SER A 236 4.94 16.54 -16.04
N GLN A 237 4.51 15.75 -17.02
CA GLN A 237 3.52 14.69 -16.84
C GLN A 237 4.01 13.64 -15.83
N LEU A 238 5.32 13.36 -15.79
CA LEU A 238 5.92 12.47 -14.79
C LEU A 238 5.78 13.01 -13.36
N GLU A 239 6.01 14.31 -13.14
CA GLU A 239 5.82 14.93 -11.83
C GLU A 239 4.35 14.83 -11.37
N ILE A 240 3.38 15.06 -12.27
CA ILE A 240 1.95 14.87 -11.97
C ILE A 240 1.65 13.41 -11.62
N THR A 241 2.24 12.46 -12.35
CA THR A 241 2.07 11.03 -12.10
C THR A 241 2.64 10.65 -10.73
N ALA A 242 3.83 11.15 -10.38
CA ALA A 242 4.44 10.93 -9.09
C ALA A 242 3.60 11.53 -7.94
N CYS A 243 3.02 12.72 -8.13
CA CYS A 243 2.04 13.28 -7.19
C CYS A 243 0.79 12.40 -7.01
N ALA A 244 0.32 11.74 -8.08
CA ALA A 244 -0.81 10.81 -8.00
C ALA A 244 -0.48 9.59 -7.13
N PHE A 245 0.70 8.98 -7.32
CA PHE A 245 1.20 7.89 -6.46
C PHE A 245 1.40 8.35 -5.02
N ALA A 246 1.94 9.55 -4.80
CA ALA A 246 2.10 10.13 -3.48
C ALA A 246 0.77 10.29 -2.75
N ALA A 247 -0.25 10.85 -3.41
CA ALA A 247 -1.58 11.04 -2.82
C ALA A 247 -2.21 9.71 -2.38
N CYS A 248 -2.18 8.69 -3.26
CA CYS A 248 -2.69 7.36 -2.93
C CYS A 248 -1.90 6.70 -1.79
N THR A 249 -0.58 6.86 -1.79
CA THR A 249 0.33 6.31 -0.78
C THR A 249 0.08 6.91 0.60
N PHE A 250 -0.04 8.24 0.71
CA PHE A 250 -0.28 8.90 2.00
C PHE A 250 -1.61 8.50 2.61
N LEU A 251 -2.67 8.38 1.81
CA LEU A 251 -3.98 7.93 2.30
C LEU A 251 -3.91 6.48 2.79
N THR A 252 -3.29 5.60 1.99
CA THR A 252 -3.10 4.19 2.38
C THR A 252 -2.29 4.09 3.67
N TYR A 253 -1.21 4.86 3.80
CA TYR A 253 -0.37 4.89 4.99
C TYR A 253 -1.13 5.42 6.22
N GLY A 254 -1.95 6.47 6.06
CA GLY A 254 -2.78 6.99 7.13
C GLY A 254 -3.82 5.98 7.64
N ILE A 255 -4.40 5.17 6.75
CA ILE A 255 -5.33 4.09 7.12
C ILE A 255 -4.60 2.96 7.85
N TRP A 256 -3.38 2.63 7.40
CA TRP A 256 -2.52 1.60 7.98
C TRP A 256 -1.59 2.07 9.09
N TRP A 257 -1.84 3.24 9.68
CA TRP A 257 -0.94 3.81 10.68
C TRP A 257 -0.59 2.85 11.84
N SER A 258 -1.55 2.05 12.30
CA SER A 258 -1.35 1.05 13.38
C SER A 258 -0.97 -0.36 12.87
N LYS A 259 -0.90 -0.57 11.55
CA LYS A 259 -0.53 -1.87 10.98
C LYS A 259 1.00 -1.98 11.00
N PRO A 260 1.59 -3.04 11.59
CA PRO A 260 3.04 -3.25 11.53
C PRO A 260 3.53 -3.41 10.09
N GLN A 261 4.76 -2.98 9.82
CA GLN A 261 5.39 -3.12 8.50
C GLN A 261 6.66 -3.94 8.58
N ALA A 262 7.01 -4.64 7.49
CA ALA A 262 8.26 -5.39 7.36
C ALA A 262 8.51 -6.43 8.48
N VAL A 263 7.44 -6.98 9.04
CA VAL A 263 7.51 -8.07 10.02
C VAL A 263 7.96 -9.36 9.32
N THR A 264 9.10 -9.90 9.73
CA THR A 264 9.70 -11.09 9.11
C THR A 264 9.45 -12.38 9.88
N SER A 265 9.28 -12.29 11.21
CA SER A 265 9.08 -13.43 12.11
C SER A 265 7.72 -13.37 12.79
N CYS A 266 7.06 -14.52 12.94
CA CYS A 266 5.88 -14.65 13.80
C CYS A 266 6.29 -14.95 15.26
N THR A 267 5.38 -14.66 16.18
CA THR A 267 5.41 -15.03 17.59
C THR A 267 4.72 -16.39 17.75
N MET A 268 5.39 -17.32 18.44
CA MET A 268 4.82 -18.62 18.76
C MET A 268 3.88 -18.48 19.96
N ILE A 269 2.68 -19.06 19.85
CA ILE A 269 1.74 -19.14 20.98
C ILE A 269 1.81 -20.52 21.62
N GLU A 270 1.57 -20.55 22.94
CA GLU A 270 1.43 -21.78 23.72
C GLU A 270 -0.05 -22.14 23.85
N LEU A 271 -0.37 -23.41 23.67
CA LEU A 271 -1.73 -23.96 23.78
C LEU A 271 -1.77 -24.87 25.01
N GLU A 272 -2.87 -24.83 25.77
CA GLU A 272 -3.04 -25.69 26.96
C GLU A 272 -3.68 -27.04 26.62
N GLY A 273 -4.51 -27.08 25.57
CA GLY A 273 -5.15 -28.29 25.07
C GLY A 273 -4.27 -29.13 24.14
N THR A 274 -4.79 -30.27 23.67
CA THR A 274 -4.08 -31.01 22.63
C THR A 274 -4.06 -30.18 21.35
N ASN A 275 -2.94 -30.18 20.61
CA ASN A 275 -2.86 -29.50 19.31
C ASN A 275 -4.01 -29.91 18.35
N ILE A 276 -4.61 -31.09 18.56
CA ILE A 276 -5.74 -31.61 17.80
C ILE A 276 -7.03 -30.84 18.09
N GLU A 277 -7.32 -30.52 19.36
CA GLU A 277 -8.51 -29.76 19.75
C GLU A 277 -8.43 -28.31 19.25
N ALA A 278 -7.29 -27.65 19.47
CA ALA A 278 -7.05 -26.32 18.93
C ALA A 278 -7.11 -26.28 17.39
N GLU A 279 -6.55 -27.29 16.73
CA GLU A 279 -6.70 -27.46 15.28
C GLU A 279 -8.17 -27.66 14.85
N ALA A 280 -8.98 -28.35 15.66
CA ALA A 280 -10.40 -28.57 15.38
C ALA A 280 -11.21 -27.28 15.53
N THR A 281 -10.98 -26.51 16.60
CA THR A 281 -11.56 -25.17 16.83
C THR A 281 -11.34 -24.25 15.62
N ILE A 282 -10.10 -24.16 15.16
CA ILE A 282 -9.75 -23.32 13.99
C ILE A 282 -10.36 -23.88 12.71
N ARG A 283 -10.35 -25.20 12.53
CA ARG A 283 -10.91 -25.84 11.33
C ARG A 283 -12.43 -25.63 11.22
N ASN A 284 -13.15 -25.62 12.34
CA ASN A 284 -14.57 -25.30 12.38
C ASN A 284 -14.82 -23.80 12.13
N GLY A 285 -13.84 -22.95 12.48
CA GLY A 285 -13.85 -21.51 12.25
C GLY A 285 -13.32 -21.04 10.89
N TRP A 286 -12.90 -21.95 10.00
CA TRP A 286 -12.35 -21.61 8.68
C TRP A 286 -13.39 -20.95 7.77
N LYS A 287 -13.56 -19.65 7.98
CA LYS A 287 -14.23 -18.79 7.02
C LYS A 287 -13.24 -18.55 5.86
N HIS A 288 -13.76 -18.67 4.64
CA HIS A 288 -12.96 -18.64 3.42
C HIS A 288 -12.30 -17.26 3.29
N ALA A 289 -10.97 -17.19 3.32
CA ALA A 289 -10.26 -15.97 2.96
C ALA A 289 -10.20 -15.90 1.43
N ASP A 290 -10.74 -14.81 0.87
CA ASP A 290 -10.83 -14.62 -0.56
C ASP A 290 -9.70 -13.71 -1.05
N SER A 291 -9.07 -14.07 -2.18
CA SER A 291 -8.07 -13.21 -2.81
C SER A 291 -8.73 -11.96 -3.38
N THR A 292 -8.17 -10.78 -3.08
CA THR A 292 -8.45 -9.49 -3.72
C THR A 292 -8.40 -9.58 -5.24
N ILE A 293 -7.50 -10.39 -5.78
CA ILE A 293 -7.33 -10.58 -7.23
C ILE A 293 -8.55 -11.29 -7.82
N TRP A 294 -9.14 -12.26 -7.11
CA TRP A 294 -10.35 -12.93 -7.59
C TRP A 294 -11.57 -12.00 -7.61
N TYR A 295 -11.55 -10.88 -6.89
CA TYR A 295 -12.61 -9.87 -6.99
C TYR A 295 -12.56 -9.05 -8.27
N LEU A 296 -11.42 -9.02 -8.97
CA LEU A 296 -11.35 -8.57 -10.36
C LEU A 296 -12.01 -9.59 -11.31
N TRP A 297 -12.36 -10.79 -10.82
CA TRP A 297 -12.91 -11.87 -11.63
C TRP A 297 -14.03 -12.65 -10.91
N PRO A 298 -15.20 -12.01 -10.66
CA PRO A 298 -16.24 -12.48 -9.73
C PRO A 298 -16.71 -13.94 -9.90
N TRP A 299 -16.67 -14.52 -11.11
CA TRP A 299 -17.11 -15.91 -11.36
C TRP A 299 -16.01 -16.96 -11.18
N VAL A 300 -14.74 -16.58 -11.13
CA VAL A 300 -13.66 -17.51 -10.77
C VAL A 300 -13.61 -17.73 -9.24
N LYS A 301 -14.27 -16.87 -8.46
CA LYS A 301 -14.51 -17.03 -7.01
C LYS A 301 -15.04 -18.43 -6.65
N LYS A 302 -15.85 -19.05 -7.51
CA LYS A 302 -16.49 -20.36 -7.25
C LYS A 302 -15.50 -21.55 -7.23
N TYR A 303 -14.28 -21.41 -7.75
CA TYR A 303 -13.38 -22.56 -7.99
C TYR A 303 -12.05 -22.52 -7.21
N HIS A 304 -11.70 -21.43 -6.51
CA HIS A 304 -10.38 -21.27 -5.90
C HIS A 304 -10.35 -20.86 -4.43
N SER A 305 -11.50 -20.85 -3.75
CA SER A 305 -11.58 -20.74 -2.30
C SER A 305 -11.17 -22.09 -1.68
N GLY A 306 -9.86 -22.27 -1.56
CA GLY A 306 -9.26 -23.48 -1.01
C GLY A 306 -8.92 -23.34 0.48
N PRO A 307 -8.89 -24.46 1.22
CA PRO A 307 -8.40 -24.49 2.60
C PRO A 307 -7.00 -23.85 2.71
N ARG A 308 -6.74 -23.04 3.76
CA ARG A 308 -5.38 -22.52 4.01
C ARG A 308 -4.43 -23.72 4.16
N ARG A 309 -3.40 -23.79 3.34
CA ARG A 309 -2.40 -24.85 3.50
C ARG A 309 -1.66 -24.63 4.82
N ARG A 310 -1.62 -25.66 5.66
CA ARG A 310 -0.76 -25.72 6.85
C ARG A 310 0.68 -25.45 6.40
N ASP A 311 1.47 -24.77 7.23
CA ASP A 311 2.85 -24.37 6.97
C ASP A 311 3.04 -23.22 5.94
N MET A 312 1.95 -22.61 5.46
CA MET A 312 2.01 -21.46 4.55
C MET A 312 1.61 -20.16 5.26
N PRO A 313 2.25 -19.03 4.91
CA PRO A 313 1.89 -17.73 5.43
C PRO A 313 0.49 -17.29 4.95
N ILE A 314 -0.10 -16.36 5.68
CA ILE A 314 -1.33 -15.67 5.22
C ILE A 314 -0.98 -14.88 3.96
N ARG A 315 -1.63 -15.20 2.83
CA ARG A 315 -1.30 -14.54 1.56
C ARG A 315 -1.60 -13.05 1.60
N ASN A 316 -0.73 -12.25 0.99
CA ASN A 316 -0.85 -10.78 0.94
C ASN A 316 -2.11 -10.30 0.20
N ASP A 317 -2.60 -11.08 -0.74
CA ASP A 317 -3.83 -10.80 -1.48
C ASP A 317 -5.10 -11.22 -0.73
N PHE A 318 -5.03 -11.85 0.45
CA PHE A 318 -6.23 -12.30 1.14
C PHE A 318 -6.94 -11.18 1.90
N LEU A 319 -8.21 -10.98 1.58
CA LEU A 319 -9.18 -10.37 2.48
C LEU A 319 -9.62 -11.43 3.48
N LEU A 320 -9.55 -11.10 4.76
CA LEU A 320 -10.09 -11.97 5.79
C LEU A 320 -11.61 -12.03 5.66
N ALA A 321 -12.21 -13.12 6.10
CA ALA A 321 -13.61 -13.38 5.83
C ALA A 321 -14.59 -12.49 6.62
N ASP A 322 -14.10 -11.91 7.72
CA ASP A 322 -14.74 -10.88 8.52
C ASP A 322 -14.60 -9.47 7.91
N ALA A 323 -13.74 -9.31 6.89
CA ALA A 323 -13.54 -8.02 6.24
C ALA A 323 -14.80 -7.57 5.48
N ASP A 324 -15.25 -6.34 5.72
CA ASP A 324 -16.33 -5.74 4.95
C ASP A 324 -15.89 -5.49 3.48
N TYR A 325 -16.51 -6.24 2.58
CA TYR A 325 -16.32 -6.13 1.14
C TYR A 325 -16.74 -4.76 0.59
N GLY A 326 -17.78 -4.13 1.16
CA GLY A 326 -18.20 -2.79 0.78
C GLY A 326 -17.09 -1.77 1.04
N LEU A 327 -16.42 -1.86 2.20
CA LEU A 327 -15.27 -1.00 2.52
C LEU A 327 -14.08 -1.23 1.58
N TYR A 328 -13.83 -2.49 1.18
CA TYR A 328 -12.83 -2.78 0.15
C TYR A 328 -13.14 -2.05 -1.17
N LEU A 329 -14.38 -2.14 -1.66
CA LEU A 329 -14.82 -1.48 -2.89
C LEU A 329 -14.79 0.05 -2.78
N ILE A 330 -15.17 0.60 -1.63
CA ILE A 330 -15.08 2.04 -1.37
C ILE A 330 -13.63 2.50 -1.48
N GLY A 331 -12.67 1.78 -0.90
CA GLY A 331 -11.26 2.15 -0.99
C GLY A 331 -10.72 2.02 -2.42
N LEU A 332 -11.10 0.97 -3.13
CA LEU A 332 -10.73 0.75 -4.53
C LEU A 332 -11.23 1.88 -5.46
N THR A 333 -12.50 2.25 -5.32
CA THR A 333 -13.12 3.33 -6.12
C THR A 333 -12.58 4.70 -5.73
N THR A 334 -12.38 4.96 -4.44
CA THR A 334 -11.75 6.20 -3.94
C THR A 334 -10.34 6.35 -4.49
N GLY A 335 -9.55 5.27 -4.49
CA GLY A 335 -8.20 5.27 -5.06
C GLY A 335 -8.19 5.63 -6.54
N CYS A 336 -9.09 5.04 -7.33
CA CYS A 336 -9.24 5.35 -8.76
C CYS A 336 -9.57 6.82 -9.01
N ILE A 337 -10.55 7.35 -8.27
CA ILE A 337 -10.97 8.75 -8.40
C ILE A 337 -9.79 9.68 -8.11
N ILE A 338 -9.05 9.43 -7.03
CA ILE A 338 -7.90 10.27 -6.66
C ILE A 338 -6.81 10.21 -7.72
N LEU A 339 -6.41 9.01 -8.15
CA LEU A 339 -5.34 8.82 -9.13
C LEU A 339 -5.69 9.52 -10.45
N GLY A 340 -6.88 9.25 -11.00
CA GLY A 340 -7.30 9.88 -12.24
C GLY A 340 -7.51 11.39 -12.11
N ALA A 341 -8.03 11.87 -10.97
CA ALA A 341 -8.25 13.30 -10.74
C ALA A 341 -6.93 14.08 -10.72
N VAL A 342 -5.87 13.51 -10.13
CA VAL A 342 -4.54 14.13 -10.17
C VAL A 342 -4.00 14.17 -11.60
N HIS A 343 -4.20 13.13 -12.41
CA HIS A 343 -3.83 13.14 -13.83
C HIS A 343 -4.64 14.16 -14.66
N CYS A 344 -5.90 14.42 -14.30
CA CYS A 344 -6.67 15.52 -14.88
C CYS A 344 -6.04 16.89 -14.58
N GLY A 345 -5.23 17.04 -13.53
CA GLY A 345 -4.46 18.26 -13.25
C GLY A 345 -3.51 18.66 -14.39
N ALA A 346 -3.12 17.71 -15.25
CA ALA A 346 -2.33 17.96 -16.44
C ALA A 346 -3.15 18.48 -17.65
N TRP A 347 -4.41 18.90 -17.44
CA TRP A 347 -5.35 19.22 -18.53
C TRP A 347 -4.81 20.20 -19.57
N HIS A 348 -4.06 21.21 -19.14
CA HIS A 348 -3.54 22.28 -19.99
C HIS A 348 -2.03 22.21 -20.22
N LEU A 349 -1.39 21.07 -19.92
CA LEU A 349 0.04 20.89 -20.15
C LEU A 349 0.36 20.70 -21.63
N HIS A 350 1.63 20.94 -21.97
CA HIS A 350 2.17 20.74 -23.31
C HIS A 350 2.40 19.25 -23.58
N PHE A 351 1.93 18.77 -24.74
CA PHE A 351 2.16 17.42 -25.25
C PHE A 351 2.77 17.51 -26.66
N PRO A 352 3.44 16.46 -27.15
CA PRO A 352 4.09 16.48 -28.47
C PRO A 352 3.08 16.77 -29.60
N THR A 353 1.88 16.18 -29.51
CA THR A 353 0.79 16.37 -30.46
C THR A 353 -0.54 16.65 -29.76
N ARG A 354 -1.47 17.26 -30.52
CA ARG A 354 -2.86 17.46 -30.05
C ARG A 354 -3.57 16.13 -29.81
N ALA A 355 -3.23 15.07 -30.55
CA ALA A 355 -3.81 13.75 -30.36
C ALA A 355 -3.43 13.17 -28.99
N GLU A 356 -2.15 13.20 -28.63
CA GLU A 356 -1.66 12.71 -27.32
C GLU A 356 -2.28 13.48 -26.16
N LEU A 357 -2.42 14.82 -26.28
CA LEU A 357 -3.13 15.63 -25.28
C LEU A 357 -4.59 15.18 -25.12
N LEU A 358 -5.31 14.95 -26.22
CA LEU A 358 -6.71 14.50 -26.16
C LEU A 358 -6.80 13.10 -25.55
N ILE A 359 -5.95 12.17 -25.96
CA ILE A 359 -5.91 10.81 -25.42
C ILE A 359 -5.61 10.87 -23.91
N TRP A 360 -4.63 11.66 -23.46
CA TRP A 360 -4.35 11.85 -22.04
C TRP A 360 -5.58 12.32 -21.27
N ARG A 361 -6.30 13.33 -21.78
CA ARG A 361 -7.51 13.86 -21.14
C ARG A 361 -8.61 12.79 -21.03
N TYR A 362 -8.90 12.09 -22.12
CA TYR A 362 -9.92 11.03 -22.12
C TYR A 362 -9.52 9.88 -21.18
N ILE A 363 -8.26 9.44 -21.22
CA ILE A 363 -7.77 8.34 -20.39
C ILE A 363 -7.71 8.73 -18.91
N SER A 364 -7.37 9.98 -18.57
CA SER A 364 -7.40 10.47 -17.18
C SER A 364 -8.81 10.41 -16.60
N VAL A 365 -9.80 10.88 -17.35
CA VAL A 365 -11.23 10.82 -16.96
C VAL A 365 -11.73 9.38 -16.91
N ALA A 366 -11.37 8.55 -17.91
CA ALA A 366 -11.74 7.14 -17.93
C ALA A 366 -11.15 6.39 -16.72
N SER A 367 -9.89 6.66 -16.37
CA SER A 367 -9.24 6.08 -15.18
C SER A 367 -9.94 6.47 -13.88
N CYS A 368 -10.57 7.65 -13.79
CA CYS A 368 -11.42 7.99 -12.64
C CYS A 368 -12.70 7.16 -12.60
N ALA A 369 -13.33 6.94 -13.75
CA ALA A 369 -14.72 6.52 -13.84
C ALA A 369 -14.91 5.01 -14.00
N ILE A 370 -13.99 4.30 -14.66
CA ILE A 370 -14.19 2.90 -15.06
C ILE A 370 -14.54 2.02 -13.86
N LEU A 371 -13.71 1.98 -12.81
CA LEU A 371 -13.99 1.10 -11.68
C LEU A 371 -15.26 1.51 -10.90
N PRO A 372 -15.48 2.79 -10.53
CA PRO A 372 -16.74 3.21 -9.89
C PRO A 372 -17.99 2.84 -10.68
N VAL A 373 -17.99 3.05 -12.01
CA VAL A 373 -19.11 2.69 -12.88
C VAL A 373 -19.29 1.17 -12.94
N THR A 374 -18.19 0.43 -13.07
CA THR A 374 -18.17 -1.04 -13.13
C THR A 374 -18.76 -1.65 -11.86
N PHE A 375 -18.35 -1.16 -10.68
CA PHE A 375 -18.88 -1.66 -9.40
C PHE A 375 -20.29 -1.17 -9.11
N GLY A 376 -20.62 0.07 -9.46
CA GLY A 376 -21.99 0.58 -9.37
C GLY A 376 -22.96 -0.27 -10.21
N HIS A 377 -22.56 -0.63 -11.43
CA HIS A 377 -23.31 -1.56 -12.27
C HIS A 377 -23.47 -2.95 -11.62
N LEU A 378 -22.42 -3.51 -11.00
CA LEU A 378 -22.53 -4.80 -10.29
C LEU A 378 -23.56 -4.74 -9.16
N LEU A 379 -23.57 -3.67 -8.37
CA LEU A 379 -24.53 -3.49 -7.28
C LEU A 379 -25.96 -3.39 -7.81
N ILE A 380 -26.18 -2.68 -8.92
CA ILE A 380 -27.48 -2.58 -9.57
C ILE A 380 -27.93 -3.96 -10.09
N VAL A 381 -27.04 -4.71 -10.74
CA VAL A 381 -27.36 -6.06 -11.24
C VAL A 381 -27.70 -7.01 -10.08
N ASP A 382 -26.95 -6.98 -8.98
CA ASP A 382 -27.20 -7.87 -7.83
C ASP A 382 -28.50 -7.54 -7.09
N THR A 383 -28.90 -6.27 -7.06
CA THR A 383 -30.16 -5.82 -6.43
C THR A 383 -31.38 -6.00 -7.34
N CYS A 384 -31.24 -5.80 -8.65
CA CYS A 384 -32.35 -5.83 -9.60
C CYS A 384 -32.54 -7.19 -10.30
N SER A 385 -31.50 -8.01 -10.43
CA SER A 385 -31.56 -9.27 -11.17
C SER A 385 -31.75 -10.47 -10.26
N LYS A 386 -32.68 -11.38 -10.62
CA LYS A 386 -32.79 -12.68 -9.94
C LYS A 386 -31.53 -13.50 -10.22
N ARG A 387 -30.80 -13.84 -9.16
CA ARG A 387 -29.59 -14.66 -9.20
C ARG A 387 -29.86 -15.96 -9.97
N GLY A 388 -29.26 -16.10 -11.16
CA GLY A 388 -29.46 -17.27 -12.06
C GLY A 388 -30.11 -16.97 -13.43
N SER A 389 -30.41 -15.71 -13.75
CA SER A 389 -30.82 -15.31 -15.12
C SER A 389 -29.72 -15.54 -16.16
N ASP A 390 -30.08 -15.97 -17.37
CA ASP A 390 -29.16 -16.22 -18.50
C ASP A 390 -28.28 -15.02 -18.86
N GLN A 391 -28.68 -13.80 -18.48
CA GLN A 391 -27.94 -12.55 -18.74
C GLN A 391 -26.72 -12.33 -17.84
N TYR A 392 -26.54 -13.12 -16.77
CA TYR A 392 -25.44 -12.90 -15.80
C TYR A 392 -24.05 -13.03 -16.44
N TRP A 393 -23.89 -13.94 -17.41
CA TRP A 393 -22.63 -14.13 -18.13
C TRP A 393 -22.25 -12.93 -19.01
N LEU A 394 -23.24 -12.21 -19.57
CA LEU A 394 -22.98 -11.02 -20.38
C LEU A 394 -22.38 -9.90 -19.52
N HIS A 395 -22.98 -9.64 -18.34
CA HIS A 395 -22.45 -8.67 -17.39
C HIS A 395 -21.02 -9.06 -16.98
N ALA A 396 -20.76 -10.34 -16.72
CA ALA A 396 -19.42 -10.83 -16.43
C ALA A 396 -18.38 -10.48 -17.52
N TYR A 397 -18.67 -10.76 -18.79
CA TYR A 397 -17.76 -10.40 -19.89
C TYR A 397 -17.53 -8.88 -19.99
N LEU A 398 -18.58 -8.08 -19.80
CA LEU A 398 -18.45 -6.63 -19.75
C LEU A 398 -17.51 -6.18 -18.61
N HIS A 399 -17.63 -6.77 -17.42
CA HIS A 399 -16.75 -6.46 -16.29
C HIS A 399 -15.27 -6.77 -16.57
N VAL A 400 -14.96 -7.91 -17.21
CA VAL A 400 -13.58 -8.19 -17.66
C VAL A 400 -13.11 -7.14 -18.63
N GLY A 401 -13.94 -6.83 -19.64
CA GLY A 401 -13.61 -5.84 -20.66
C GLY A 401 -13.27 -4.49 -20.03
N MET A 402 -14.05 -4.05 -19.05
CA MET A 402 -13.80 -2.80 -18.32
C MET A 402 -12.51 -2.84 -17.49
N ILE A 403 -12.19 -3.97 -16.84
CA ILE A 403 -10.94 -4.11 -16.07
C ILE A 403 -9.72 -4.11 -17.00
N VAL A 404 -9.80 -4.82 -18.14
CA VAL A 404 -8.74 -4.81 -19.15
C VAL A 404 -8.54 -3.41 -19.73
N LEU A 405 -9.64 -2.70 -20.02
CA LEU A 405 -9.61 -1.31 -20.47
C LEU A 405 -8.95 -0.41 -19.42
N TYR A 406 -9.30 -0.57 -18.14
CA TYR A 406 -8.70 0.17 -17.03
C TYR A 406 -7.19 -0.05 -16.95
N ILE A 407 -6.73 -1.31 -17.02
CA ILE A 407 -5.29 -1.62 -17.03
C ILE A 407 -4.61 -0.96 -18.24
N GLY A 408 -5.25 -0.98 -19.42
CA GLY A 408 -4.77 -0.28 -20.60
C GLY A 408 -4.63 1.23 -20.38
N CYS A 409 -5.63 1.87 -19.76
CA CYS A 409 -5.56 3.27 -19.35
C CYS A 409 -4.37 3.55 -18.42
N ARG A 410 -4.14 2.70 -17.42
CA ARG A 410 -3.02 2.84 -16.47
C ARG A 410 -1.66 2.71 -17.15
N LEU A 411 -1.49 1.72 -18.02
CA LEU A 411 -0.26 1.53 -18.79
C LEU A 411 0.03 2.71 -19.71
N TYR A 412 -1.01 3.25 -20.38
CA TYR A 412 -0.85 4.45 -21.19
C TYR A 412 -0.40 5.66 -20.36
N LEU A 413 -1.04 5.94 -19.21
CA LEU A 413 -0.65 7.08 -18.36
C LEU A 413 0.80 6.98 -17.90
N LEU A 414 1.25 5.78 -17.50
CA LEU A 414 2.63 5.54 -17.12
C LEU A 414 3.59 5.76 -18.30
N PHE A 415 3.29 5.19 -19.46
CA PHE A 415 4.09 5.36 -20.67
C PHE A 415 4.18 6.83 -21.09
N GLU A 416 3.03 7.48 -21.26
CA GLU A 416 2.93 8.85 -21.75
C GLU A 416 3.61 9.83 -20.79
N SER A 417 3.56 9.57 -19.48
CA SER A 417 4.23 10.40 -18.48
C SER A 417 5.75 10.47 -18.66
N ILE A 418 6.36 9.36 -19.10
CA ILE A 418 7.80 9.27 -19.36
C ILE A 418 8.10 9.77 -20.77
N TYR A 419 7.30 9.39 -21.77
CA TYR A 419 7.50 9.76 -23.16
C TYR A 419 7.41 11.28 -23.38
N SER A 420 6.44 11.95 -22.74
CA SER A 420 6.29 13.41 -22.80
C SER A 420 7.52 14.18 -22.29
N LEU A 421 8.42 13.57 -21.51
CA LEU A 421 9.67 14.21 -21.07
C LEU A 421 10.59 14.62 -22.23
N LEU A 422 10.52 13.89 -23.35
CA LEU A 422 11.32 14.16 -24.54
C LEU A 422 10.86 15.43 -25.30
N TYR A 423 9.72 16.00 -24.91
CA TYR A 423 9.06 17.10 -25.63
C TYR A 423 8.63 18.23 -24.68
N LEU A 424 9.33 18.39 -23.56
CA LEU A 424 9.03 19.44 -22.60
C LEU A 424 9.31 20.84 -23.18
N PRO A 425 8.46 21.83 -22.86
CA PRO A 425 8.70 23.22 -23.27
C PRO A 425 9.90 23.82 -22.51
N PRO A 426 10.59 24.84 -23.06
CA PRO A 426 11.75 25.46 -22.41
C PRO A 426 11.53 25.91 -20.96
N GLY A 427 10.32 26.38 -20.64
CA GLY A 427 9.96 26.79 -19.28
C GLY A 427 10.03 25.65 -18.25
N ALA A 428 9.97 24.38 -18.68
CA ALA A 428 10.13 23.21 -17.82
C ALA A 428 11.51 23.19 -17.11
N TYR A 429 12.53 23.77 -17.75
CA TYR A 429 13.92 23.74 -17.30
C TYR A 429 14.33 24.96 -16.45
N ILE A 430 13.41 25.90 -16.24
CA ILE A 430 13.60 27.03 -15.32
C ILE A 430 13.68 26.51 -13.89
N THR A 431 14.79 26.76 -13.20
CA THR A 431 14.97 26.42 -11.79
C THR A 431 14.12 27.34 -10.91
N THR A 432 13.59 26.79 -9.82
CA THR A 432 12.85 27.55 -8.81
C THR A 432 13.64 27.51 -7.51
N TRP A 433 13.38 28.43 -6.57
CA TRP A 433 14.00 28.41 -5.24
C TRP A 433 13.82 27.08 -4.52
N ALA A 434 12.77 26.33 -4.91
CA ALA A 434 12.53 25.00 -4.41
C ALA A 434 13.84 24.22 -4.53
N SER A 435 14.53 24.16 -5.68
CA SER A 435 15.77 23.38 -5.93
C SER A 435 16.87 23.43 -4.88
N ASN A 436 16.86 24.42 -3.98
CA ASN A 436 17.80 24.57 -2.87
C ASN A 436 17.44 23.78 -1.60
N ILE A 437 16.22 23.22 -1.44
CA ILE A 437 15.92 22.35 -0.29
C ILE A 437 16.64 20.99 -0.50
N PRO A 438 17.26 20.43 0.54
CA PRO A 438 17.87 19.11 0.48
C PRO A 438 16.88 18.05 -0.01
N HIS A 439 17.28 17.30 -1.04
CA HIS A 439 16.52 16.22 -1.64
C HIS A 439 17.47 15.14 -2.15
N ILE A 440 16.91 13.98 -2.52
CA ILE A 440 17.68 12.86 -3.08
C ILE A 440 17.24 12.73 -4.54
N GLY A 441 17.98 13.35 -5.45
CA GLY A 441 17.67 13.40 -6.87
C GLY A 441 18.90 13.72 -7.69
#